data_AF-A0A2S2Q8M4-F1
#
_entry.id   AF-A0A2S2Q8M4-F1
#
_cell.length_a   1.000
_cell.length_b   1.000
_cell.length_c   1.000
_cell.angle_alpha   90.00
_cell.angle_beta   90.00
_cell.angle_gamma   90.00
#
_symmetry.space_group_name_H-M   'P 1'
#
loop_
_entity.id
_entity.type
_entity.pdbx_description
1 polymer ?
#
loop_
_entity_poly.entity_id
_entity_poly.type
_entity_poly.pdbx_seq_one_letter_code
_entity_poly.pdbx_strand_id
1 'polypeptide(L)'
;METIRNVINVHKYYWDCFKYNILADANSPSIQYNFFSEKPQVYLTRNMYSKIDTKHFDVLLNNMIIETKLFNPKTRMGLAINANKCIKYSDIYQCLQSLIGPIHVLKERQATIKEINNTLFKTKYRKQICQQFNDDFVKENPVFIMFGFFVGSLLQIIDSIFDNEIRSGISLLLSTTNTNENKDTCILNASLVSANYAIKKYSVQRVLIIEMNSNVSQSYSDEKIMIISIHNSKTDNSNKLDKNCMNISWSKKKLNDAEFTAIMHYLILPIAYEYNPELIIVSTKFELHTNEIYGVQITPNIYGYLIKWLSTLANGRLVIYEQNVNNDSNYRKECLMECSRALFSKPISKLCVKNLFTFETKNIIQDNIKNQMNTWKSLQF
;
A
#
# COMPACT_ATOMS: atom_id res chain seq x y z
N MET A 1 -2.53 -32.34 -17.70
CA MET A 1 -2.62 -31.22 -16.72
C MET A 1 -1.93 -31.62 -15.39
N GLU A 2 -0.69 -32.11 -15.44
CA GLU A 2 -0.10 -32.96 -14.38
C GLU A 2 1.20 -32.45 -13.73
N THR A 3 1.81 -31.35 -14.18
CA THR A 3 3.19 -31.01 -13.78
C THR A 3 3.28 -30.04 -12.60
N ILE A 4 2.38 -29.05 -12.50
CA ILE A 4 2.51 -27.99 -11.48
C ILE A 4 2.14 -28.48 -10.07
N ARG A 5 1.13 -29.35 -9.96
CA ARG A 5 0.63 -29.84 -8.65
C ARG A 5 1.65 -30.73 -7.94
N ASN A 6 2.31 -31.63 -8.65
CA ASN A 6 3.34 -32.49 -8.08
C ASN A 6 4.55 -31.68 -7.62
N VAL A 7 4.94 -30.66 -8.39
CA VAL A 7 5.99 -29.70 -7.99
C VAL A 7 5.58 -28.98 -6.69
N ILE A 8 4.38 -28.41 -6.61
CA ILE A 8 3.90 -27.75 -5.38
C ILE A 8 3.94 -28.73 -4.19
N ASN A 9 3.46 -29.97 -4.37
CA ASN A 9 3.32 -30.93 -3.27
C ASN A 9 4.67 -31.45 -2.74
N VAL A 10 5.66 -31.65 -3.61
CA VAL A 10 7.02 -32.04 -3.23
C VAL A 10 7.76 -30.86 -2.58
N HIS A 11 7.57 -29.65 -3.13
CA HIS A 11 8.31 -28.48 -2.69
C HIS A 11 7.70 -27.75 -1.48
N LYS A 12 6.47 -28.08 -1.06
CA LYS A 12 5.81 -27.45 0.09
C LYS A 12 6.57 -27.55 1.41
N TYR A 13 7.42 -28.57 1.58
CA TYR A 13 8.24 -28.70 2.80
C TYR A 13 9.35 -27.65 2.86
N TYR A 14 9.79 -27.17 1.70
CA TYR A 14 10.91 -26.23 1.56
C TYR A 14 10.44 -24.78 1.36
N TRP A 15 9.27 -24.57 0.74
CA TRP A 15 8.78 -23.25 0.35
C TRP A 15 7.42 -22.96 1.01
N ASP A 16 7.39 -21.97 1.89
CA ASP A 16 6.18 -21.61 2.64
C ASP A 16 5.02 -21.21 1.74
N CYS A 17 5.28 -20.57 0.59
CA CYS A 17 4.23 -20.19 -0.37
C CYS A 17 3.43 -21.40 -0.92
N PHE A 18 4.01 -22.61 -0.89
CA PHE A 18 3.34 -23.84 -1.30
C PHE A 18 2.63 -24.56 -0.14
N LYS A 19 2.85 -24.16 1.11
CA LYS A 19 2.13 -24.70 2.28
C LYS A 19 0.69 -24.18 2.36
N TYR A 20 0.43 -22.99 1.85
CA TYR A 20 -0.88 -22.30 1.95
C TYR A 20 -1.86 -22.59 0.79
N ASN A 21 -1.60 -23.61 -0.03
CA ASN A 21 -2.47 -23.98 -1.16
C ASN A 21 -2.68 -25.48 -1.21
N ILE A 22 -3.84 -25.96 -0.75
CA ILE A 22 -4.26 -27.32 -1.03
C ILE A 22 -5.67 -27.27 -1.64
N LEU A 23 -5.71 -27.23 -2.97
CA LEU A 23 -6.81 -27.78 -3.78
C LEU A 23 -6.79 -29.31 -3.68
N ALA A 24 -6.90 -29.88 -2.48
CA ALA A 24 -7.12 -31.32 -2.34
C ALA A 24 -8.56 -31.53 -1.93
N ASP A 25 -9.43 -31.62 -2.93
CA ASP A 25 -10.59 -32.48 -2.76
C ASP A 25 -10.06 -33.91 -2.57
N ALA A 26 -10.55 -34.59 -1.54
CA ALA A 26 -10.20 -35.97 -1.20
C ALA A 26 -10.52 -36.98 -2.34
N ASN A 27 -11.24 -36.54 -3.38
CA ASN A 27 -11.70 -37.35 -4.52
C ASN A 27 -10.93 -37.08 -5.82
N SER A 28 -9.74 -36.48 -5.75
CA SER A 28 -8.93 -36.25 -6.95
C SER A 28 -8.36 -37.57 -7.50
N PRO A 29 -8.40 -37.81 -8.84
CA PRO A 29 -7.92 -39.06 -9.41
C PRO A 29 -6.44 -39.24 -9.10
N SER A 30 -6.11 -40.34 -8.42
CA SER A 30 -4.74 -40.74 -8.17
C SER A 30 -4.26 -41.57 -9.35
N ILE A 31 -3.17 -41.14 -9.98
CA ILE A 31 -2.50 -41.95 -11.00
C ILE A 31 -1.52 -42.85 -10.26
N GLN A 32 -1.90 -44.12 -10.11
CA GLN A 32 -0.98 -45.17 -9.70
C GLN A 32 -0.07 -45.51 -10.89
N TYR A 33 1.18 -45.08 -10.82
CA TYR A 33 2.21 -45.55 -11.74
C TYR A 33 2.53 -47.01 -11.39
N ASN A 34 1.95 -47.94 -12.16
CA ASN A 34 2.34 -49.35 -12.11
C ASN A 34 3.65 -49.52 -12.89
N PHE A 35 4.77 -49.21 -12.25
CA PHE A 35 6.07 -49.66 -12.75
C PHE A 35 6.17 -51.17 -12.52
N PHE A 36 6.34 -51.94 -13.59
CA PHE A 36 6.69 -53.37 -13.51
C PHE A 36 8.17 -53.59 -13.14
N SER A 37 8.97 -52.53 -13.07
CA SER A 37 10.34 -52.57 -12.59
C SER A 37 10.42 -52.10 -11.14
N GLU A 38 11.24 -52.78 -10.34
CA GLU A 38 11.55 -52.35 -8.97
C GLU A 38 12.00 -50.89 -8.98
N LYS A 39 11.31 -50.05 -8.20
CA LYS A 39 11.69 -48.66 -8.01
C LYS A 39 13.09 -48.65 -7.38
N PRO A 40 14.12 -48.14 -8.06
CA PRO A 40 15.45 -48.11 -7.47
C PRO A 40 15.41 -47.23 -6.22
N GLN A 41 15.91 -47.75 -5.09
CA GLN A 41 16.02 -46.97 -3.85
C GLN A 41 16.97 -45.79 -4.02
N VAL A 42 17.88 -45.87 -4.99
CA VAL A 42 18.88 -44.86 -5.31
C VAL A 42 18.90 -44.67 -6.83
N TYR A 43 18.52 -43.48 -7.30
CA TYR A 43 18.76 -43.11 -8.68
C TYR A 43 20.21 -42.68 -8.83
N LEU A 44 20.94 -43.25 -9.79
CA LEU A 44 22.29 -42.80 -10.15
C LEU A 44 22.20 -41.38 -10.74
N THR A 45 22.22 -40.36 -9.88
CA THR A 45 22.43 -39.00 -10.32
C THR A 45 23.92 -38.85 -10.63
N ARG A 46 24.27 -38.62 -11.90
CA ARG A 46 25.54 -37.96 -12.20
C ARG A 46 25.43 -36.59 -11.56
N ASN A 47 26.21 -36.33 -10.53
CA ASN A 47 26.30 -35.00 -9.93
C ASN A 47 27.01 -34.09 -10.96
N MET A 48 26.25 -33.54 -11.90
CA MET A 48 26.71 -32.63 -12.96
C MET A 48 27.01 -31.24 -12.40
N TYR A 49 26.75 -31.01 -11.11
CA TYR A 49 27.26 -29.85 -10.39
C TYR A 49 28.71 -30.14 -10.02
N SER A 50 29.63 -29.51 -10.74
CA SER A 50 31.02 -29.42 -10.31
C SER A 50 31.06 -29.02 -8.83
N LYS A 51 31.81 -29.78 -8.01
CA LYS A 51 32.13 -29.43 -6.61
C LYS A 51 33.07 -28.22 -6.59
N ILE A 52 32.66 -27.10 -7.17
CA ILE A 52 33.40 -25.85 -7.10
C ILE A 52 33.25 -25.35 -5.67
N ASP A 53 34.37 -25.00 -5.04
CA ASP A 53 34.35 -24.32 -3.77
C ASP A 53 33.65 -22.96 -3.94
N THR A 54 32.44 -22.84 -3.38
CA THR A 54 31.63 -21.62 -3.52
C THR A 54 32.09 -20.51 -2.61
N LYS A 55 32.99 -20.77 -1.64
CA LYS A 55 33.46 -19.76 -0.67
C LYS A 55 33.99 -18.50 -1.35
N HIS A 56 34.71 -18.67 -2.47
CA HIS A 56 35.22 -17.53 -3.23
C HIS A 56 34.09 -16.70 -3.87
N PHE A 57 33.06 -17.36 -4.40
CA PHE A 57 31.88 -16.67 -4.93
C PHE A 57 31.05 -15.99 -3.83
N ASP A 58 30.95 -16.59 -2.64
CA ASP A 58 30.27 -15.97 -1.51
C ASP A 58 30.98 -14.68 -1.08
N VAL A 59 32.32 -14.68 -1.07
CA VAL A 59 33.11 -13.46 -0.79
C VAL A 59 32.89 -12.40 -1.87
N LEU A 60 32.97 -12.77 -3.15
CA LEU A 60 32.70 -11.86 -4.27
C LEU A 60 31.29 -11.27 -4.21
N LEU A 61 30.29 -12.11 -3.97
CA LEU A 61 28.89 -11.69 -3.88
C LEU A 61 28.67 -10.74 -2.70
N ASN A 62 29.22 -11.06 -1.53
CA ASN A 62 29.13 -10.20 -0.36
C ASN A 62 29.82 -8.85 -0.57
N ASN A 63 30.99 -8.84 -1.21
CA ASN A 63 31.68 -7.59 -1.55
C ASN A 63 30.85 -6.75 -2.52
N MET A 64 30.27 -7.35 -3.56
CA MET A 64 29.36 -6.65 -4.48
C MET A 64 28.12 -6.10 -3.76
N ILE A 65 27.54 -6.84 -2.82
CA ILE A 65 26.39 -6.40 -2.00
C ILE A 65 26.78 -5.22 -1.10
N ILE A 66 27.97 -5.25 -0.50
CA ILE A 66 28.47 -4.18 0.37
C ILE A 66 28.72 -2.90 -0.44
N GLU A 67 29.37 -3.02 -1.60
CA GLU A 67 29.70 -1.88 -2.46
C GLU A 67 28.46 -1.21 -3.07
N THR A 68 27.41 -1.99 -3.34
CA THR A 68 26.18 -1.49 -3.97
C THR A 68 25.28 -0.66 -3.05
N LYS A 69 25.61 -0.54 -1.75
CA LYS A 69 24.81 0.19 -0.73
C LYS A 69 23.31 -0.14 -0.85
N LEU A 70 22.99 -1.41 -1.09
CA LEU A 70 21.63 -1.84 -1.33
C LEU A 70 20.74 -1.48 -0.14
N PHE A 71 19.50 -1.11 -0.46
CA PHE A 71 18.48 -0.85 0.55
C PHE A 71 18.22 -2.14 1.35
N ASN A 72 18.83 -2.22 2.54
CA ASN A 72 18.79 -3.39 3.42
C ASN A 72 18.41 -2.96 4.85
N PRO A 73 17.14 -2.60 5.07
CA PRO A 73 16.69 -2.08 6.35
C PRO A 73 16.70 -3.18 7.42
N LYS A 74 17.01 -2.79 8.66
CA LYS A 74 17.05 -3.71 9.81
C LYS A 74 15.70 -4.37 10.07
N THR A 75 14.63 -3.61 9.89
CA THR A 75 13.26 -4.06 10.10
C THR A 75 12.44 -3.95 8.81
N ARG A 76 11.54 -4.88 8.55
CA ARG A 76 10.67 -4.82 7.36
C ARG A 76 9.55 -3.78 7.49
N MET A 77 8.97 -3.64 8.67
CA MET A 77 7.81 -2.77 8.86
C MET A 77 7.88 -2.04 10.20
N GLY A 78 7.66 -0.73 10.16
CA GLY A 78 7.41 0.10 11.32
C GLY A 78 5.93 0.43 11.49
N LEU A 79 5.47 0.57 12.72
CA LEU A 79 4.11 0.99 13.05
C LEU A 79 4.16 2.29 13.85
N ALA A 80 3.52 3.33 13.33
CA ALA A 80 3.27 4.57 14.08
C ALA A 80 1.77 4.64 14.38
N ILE A 81 1.42 4.82 15.64
CA ILE A 81 0.02 4.98 16.08
C ILE A 81 -0.01 6.30 16.81
N ASN A 82 -0.95 7.20 16.49
CA ASN A 82 -1.15 8.42 17.27
C ASN A 82 -1.99 8.10 18.51
N ALA A 83 -1.38 8.05 19.70
CA ALA A 83 -2.06 7.61 20.91
C ALA A 83 -1.78 8.51 22.12
N ASN A 84 -2.81 9.22 22.59
CA ASN A 84 -2.83 9.81 23.94
C ASN A 84 -2.85 8.73 25.06
N LYS A 85 -2.88 7.43 24.72
CA LYS A 85 -2.90 6.28 25.65
C LYS A 85 -1.87 5.23 25.22
N CYS A 86 -1.42 4.38 26.16
CA CYS A 86 -0.42 3.34 25.88
C CYS A 86 -0.82 2.43 24.69
N ILE A 87 -0.06 2.54 23.59
CA ILE A 87 -0.22 1.82 22.32
C ILE A 87 -0.40 0.30 22.50
N LYS A 88 0.24 -0.28 23.52
CA LYS A 88 0.21 -1.72 23.84
C LYS A 88 -1.19 -2.25 24.21
N TYR A 89 -2.14 -1.38 24.54
CA TYR A 89 -3.52 -1.73 24.88
C TYR A 89 -4.51 -1.53 23.72
N SER A 90 -4.06 -1.13 22.54
CA SER A 90 -4.93 -1.12 21.38
C SER A 90 -5.22 -2.55 20.91
N ASP A 91 -6.50 -2.90 20.77
CA ASP A 91 -6.94 -4.18 20.21
C ASP A 91 -6.31 -4.46 18.85
N ILE A 92 -6.10 -3.42 18.03
CA ILE A 92 -5.44 -3.52 16.73
C ILE A 92 -3.97 -3.89 16.90
N TYR A 93 -3.26 -3.24 17.82
CA TYR A 93 -1.86 -3.56 18.11
C TYR A 93 -1.71 -5.00 18.61
N GLN A 94 -2.58 -5.43 19.53
CA GLN A 94 -2.56 -6.79 20.06
C GLN A 94 -2.92 -7.84 18.99
N CYS A 95 -3.90 -7.54 18.13
CA CYS A 95 -4.28 -8.36 16.99
C CYS A 95 -3.10 -8.52 16.01
N LEU A 96 -2.45 -7.42 15.61
CA LEU A 96 -1.30 -7.46 14.73
C LEU A 96 -0.11 -8.18 15.37
N GLN A 97 0.16 -7.93 16.65
CA GLN A 97 1.29 -8.52 17.37
C GLN A 97 1.12 -10.04 17.53
N SER A 98 -0.08 -10.50 17.91
CA SER A 98 -0.36 -11.94 18.08
C SER A 98 -0.21 -12.73 16.78
N LEU A 99 -0.59 -12.14 15.65
CA LEU A 99 -0.64 -12.82 14.35
C LEU A 99 0.69 -12.73 13.58
N ILE A 100 1.46 -11.66 13.81
CA ILE A 100 2.63 -11.35 12.97
C ILE A 100 3.94 -11.42 13.75
N GLY A 101 3.91 -11.34 15.08
CA GLY A 101 5.08 -11.35 15.95
C GLY A 101 5.45 -9.94 16.43
N PRO A 102 6.70 -9.72 16.87
CA PRO A 102 7.13 -8.43 17.40
C PRO A 102 7.05 -7.35 16.32
N ILE A 103 6.35 -6.26 16.62
CA ILE A 103 6.19 -5.11 15.73
C ILE A 103 7.13 -4.00 16.21
N HIS A 104 7.84 -3.39 15.28
CA HIS A 104 8.68 -2.23 15.58
C HIS A 104 7.81 -0.97 15.65
N VAL A 105 7.54 -0.50 16.86
CA VAL A 105 6.73 0.70 17.09
C VAL A 105 7.64 1.93 17.05
N LEU A 106 7.30 2.88 16.19
CA LEU A 106 8.01 4.14 16.06
C LEU A 106 7.53 5.14 17.11
N LYS A 107 8.44 6.01 17.56
CA LYS A 107 8.13 7.05 18.53
C LYS A 107 7.29 8.15 17.87
N GLU A 108 6.16 8.49 18.46
CA GLU A 108 5.33 9.59 18.00
C GLU A 108 6.06 10.94 18.11
N ARG A 109 5.80 11.83 17.15
CA ARG A 109 6.22 13.23 17.18
C ARG A 109 5.12 14.11 16.57
N GLN A 110 5.09 15.37 16.98
CA GLN A 110 4.26 16.38 16.34
C GLN A 110 5.03 17.02 15.17
N ALA A 111 4.38 17.20 14.03
CA ALA A 111 4.92 17.97 12.93
C ALA A 111 5.00 19.45 13.29
N THR A 112 6.11 20.08 12.94
CA THR A 112 6.33 21.52 13.13
C THR A 112 5.50 22.32 12.14
N ILE A 113 5.19 23.57 12.50
CA ILE A 113 4.48 24.50 11.61
C ILE A 113 5.24 24.72 10.30
N LYS A 114 6.58 24.69 10.33
CA LYS A 114 7.38 24.83 9.09
C LYS A 114 7.19 23.63 8.17
N GLU A 115 7.13 22.41 8.71
CA GLU A 115 6.85 21.19 7.92
C GLU A 115 5.44 21.26 7.30
N ILE A 116 4.44 21.71 8.05
CA ILE A 116 3.04 21.81 7.60
C ILE A 116 2.82 22.98 6.63
N ASN A 117 3.33 24.17 6.94
CA ASN A 117 3.08 25.38 6.16
C ASN A 117 3.74 25.32 4.79
N ASN A 118 4.93 24.73 4.69
CA ASN A 118 5.71 24.62 3.46
C ASN A 118 4.98 24.00 2.26
N THR A 119 3.86 23.34 2.49
CA THR A 119 3.00 22.71 1.47
C THR A 119 1.65 23.41 1.31
N LEU A 120 1.17 24.08 2.36
CA LEU A 120 -0.14 24.73 2.37
C LEU A 120 -0.21 26.05 1.59
N PHE A 121 0.94 26.69 1.34
CA PHE A 121 1.03 28.00 0.68
C PHE A 121 0.46 28.05 -0.76
N LYS A 122 0.24 26.90 -1.42
CA LYS A 122 -0.37 26.85 -2.77
C LYS A 122 -1.89 26.62 -2.76
N THR A 123 -2.49 26.30 -1.62
CA THR A 123 -3.92 25.94 -1.55
C THR A 123 -4.78 27.12 -1.10
N LYS A 124 -6.02 27.18 -1.59
CA LYS A 124 -7.06 28.16 -1.19
C LYS A 124 -7.32 28.17 0.34
N TYR A 125 -6.90 27.11 1.04
CA TYR A 125 -7.07 26.86 2.47
C TYR A 125 -6.30 27.81 3.40
N ARG A 126 -5.13 28.36 3.01
CA ARG A 126 -4.46 29.40 3.82
C ARG A 126 -5.41 30.59 4.04
N LYS A 127 -6.22 30.95 3.04
CA LYS A 127 -7.18 32.04 3.19
C LYS A 127 -8.26 31.71 4.23
N GLN A 128 -8.83 30.51 4.23
CA GLN A 128 -9.87 30.16 5.21
C GLN A 128 -9.34 30.01 6.64
N ILE A 129 -8.20 29.35 6.84
CA ILE A 129 -7.67 29.07 8.19
C ILE A 129 -6.86 30.25 8.73
N CYS A 130 -5.96 30.85 7.94
CA CYS A 130 -5.10 31.93 8.41
C CYS A 130 -5.75 33.32 8.36
N GLN A 131 -6.89 33.52 7.67
CA GLN A 131 -7.63 34.80 7.82
C GLN A 131 -8.32 34.91 9.19
N GLN A 132 -8.55 33.79 9.87
CA GLN A 132 -9.28 33.77 11.15
C GLN A 132 -8.37 33.73 12.39
N PHE A 133 -7.11 33.30 12.26
CA PHE A 133 -6.26 33.01 13.42
C PHE A 133 -4.80 33.45 13.22
N ASN A 134 -4.24 34.14 14.21
CA ASN A 134 -2.80 34.41 14.31
C ASN A 134 -2.00 33.10 14.51
N ASP A 135 -0.73 33.05 14.08
CA ASP A 135 0.12 31.84 14.14
C ASP A 135 0.19 31.20 15.54
N ASP A 136 0.11 31.99 16.62
CA ASP A 136 0.09 31.47 17.99
C ASP A 136 -1.27 30.84 18.37
N PHE A 137 -2.38 31.37 17.84
CA PHE A 137 -3.70 30.78 18.03
C PHE A 137 -3.88 29.48 17.22
N VAL A 138 -3.19 29.38 16.08
CA VAL A 138 -3.17 28.14 15.28
C VAL A 138 -2.47 27.00 16.03
N LYS A 139 -1.40 27.29 16.80
CA LYS A 139 -0.70 26.28 17.63
C LYS A 139 -1.58 25.72 18.74
N GLU A 140 -2.43 26.55 19.32
CA GLU A 140 -3.32 26.18 20.42
C GLU A 140 -4.62 25.52 19.93
N ASN A 141 -4.88 25.55 18.62
CA ASN A 141 -6.08 24.95 18.05
C ASN A 141 -6.03 23.41 18.11
N PRO A 142 -7.01 22.74 18.74
CA PRO A 142 -7.01 21.28 18.92
C PRO A 142 -7.02 20.52 17.59
N VAL A 143 -7.64 21.06 16.53
CA VAL A 143 -7.65 20.46 15.20
C VAL A 143 -6.25 20.48 14.58
N PHE A 144 -5.52 21.60 14.74
CA PHE A 144 -4.16 21.72 14.24
C PHE A 144 -3.17 20.87 15.02
N ILE A 145 -3.34 20.77 16.35
CA ILE A 145 -2.55 19.87 17.20
C ILE A 145 -2.75 18.42 16.75
N MET A 146 -4.00 17.97 16.63
CA MET A 146 -4.34 16.62 16.17
C MET A 146 -3.77 16.34 14.78
N PHE A 147 -3.94 17.28 13.84
CA PHE A 147 -3.37 17.18 12.51
C PHE A 147 -1.83 17.13 12.53
N GLY A 148 -1.19 17.92 13.40
CA GLY A 148 0.25 17.92 13.60
C GLY A 148 0.78 16.57 14.09
N PHE A 149 0.11 15.91 15.03
CA PHE A 149 0.47 14.55 15.45
C PHE A 149 0.25 13.53 14.33
N PHE A 150 -0.85 13.64 13.59
CA PHE A 150 -1.14 12.76 12.46
C PHE A 150 -0.12 12.87 11.32
N VAL A 151 0.25 14.09 10.94
CA VAL A 151 1.32 14.30 9.96
C VAL A 151 2.65 13.84 10.54
N GLY A 152 2.93 14.18 11.80
CA GLY A 152 4.21 13.84 12.44
C GLY A 152 4.48 12.34 12.49
N SER A 153 3.46 11.49 12.64
CA SER A 153 3.62 10.03 12.55
C SER A 153 4.01 9.57 11.14
N LEU A 154 3.46 10.18 10.08
CA LEU A 154 3.88 9.91 8.70
C LEU A 154 5.31 10.34 8.44
N LEU A 155 5.68 11.54 8.90
CA LEU A 155 7.03 12.05 8.73
C LEU A 155 8.04 11.17 9.48
N GLN A 156 7.70 10.67 10.67
CA GLN A 156 8.54 9.72 11.41
C GLN A 156 8.75 8.41 10.64
N ILE A 157 7.72 7.85 10.01
CA ILE A 157 7.86 6.65 9.16
C ILE A 157 8.81 6.97 7.99
N ILE A 158 8.63 8.10 7.33
CA ILE A 158 9.50 8.52 6.21
C ILE A 158 10.94 8.64 6.68
N ASP A 159 11.18 9.30 7.82
CA ASP A 159 12.51 9.42 8.41
C ASP A 159 13.14 8.04 8.61
N SER A 160 12.41 7.14 9.26
CA SER A 160 12.86 5.77 9.56
C SER A 160 13.12 4.93 8.28
N ILE A 161 12.39 5.20 7.19
CA ILE A 161 12.62 4.54 5.89
C ILE A 161 13.94 5.01 5.28
N PHE A 162 14.17 6.33 5.24
CA PHE A 162 15.37 6.89 4.61
C PHE A 162 16.63 6.76 5.48
N ASP A 163 16.47 6.57 6.78
CA ASP A 163 17.55 6.26 7.73
C ASP A 163 17.89 4.74 7.75
N ASN A 164 17.28 3.93 6.88
CA ASN A 164 17.44 2.47 6.77
C ASN A 164 17.07 1.68 8.05
N GLU A 165 16.21 2.25 8.90
CA GLU A 165 15.71 1.54 10.08
C GLU A 165 14.60 0.55 9.72
N ILE A 166 13.68 0.98 8.84
CA ILE A 166 12.54 0.19 8.38
C ILE A 166 12.44 0.20 6.85
N ARG A 167 11.85 -0.84 6.24
CA ARG A 167 11.58 -0.87 4.80
C ARG A 167 10.36 -0.03 4.41
N SER A 168 9.32 -0.16 5.23
CA SER A 168 7.97 0.34 4.99
C SER A 168 7.28 0.62 6.33
N GLY A 169 6.15 1.32 6.32
CA GLY A 169 5.43 1.55 7.57
C GLY A 169 3.93 1.77 7.42
N ILE A 170 3.22 1.57 8.53
CA ILE A 170 1.80 1.85 8.68
C ILE A 170 1.62 2.95 9.72
N SER A 171 0.87 3.99 9.38
CA SER A 171 0.41 5.02 10.30
C SER A 171 -1.07 4.84 10.59
N LEU A 172 -1.42 4.65 11.86
CA LEU A 172 -2.80 4.55 12.31
C LEU A 172 -3.19 5.79 13.09
N LEU A 173 -4.37 6.31 12.76
CA LEU A 173 -5.08 7.25 13.62
C LEU A 173 -5.92 6.43 14.61
N LEU A 174 -5.87 6.76 15.91
CA LEU A 174 -6.84 6.25 16.87
C LEU A 174 -8.02 7.24 16.91
N SER A 175 -9.25 6.71 16.95
CA SER A 175 -10.46 7.56 16.95
C SER A 175 -10.41 8.56 18.10
N THR A 176 -10.29 9.84 17.76
CA THR A 176 -10.50 10.94 18.70
C THR A 176 -11.86 11.56 18.40
N THR A 177 -12.86 11.16 19.19
CA THR A 177 -14.12 11.87 19.49
C THR A 177 -14.88 12.53 18.34
N ASN A 178 -16.10 12.03 18.06
CA ASN A 178 -17.25 12.65 17.39
C ASN A 178 -17.17 14.15 17.04
N THR A 179 -16.33 14.56 16.09
CA THR A 179 -16.55 15.84 15.40
C THR A 179 -17.39 15.54 14.16
N ASN A 180 -18.70 15.44 14.38
CA ASN A 180 -19.71 15.36 13.33
C ASN A 180 -19.78 16.66 12.49
N GLU A 181 -19.06 17.70 12.88
CA GLU A 181 -19.03 19.00 12.23
C GLU A 181 -17.71 19.10 11.44
N ASN A 182 -17.83 19.20 10.12
CA ASN A 182 -16.76 19.22 9.10
C ASN A 182 -16.31 17.85 8.54
N LYS A 183 -17.28 16.98 8.25
CA LYS A 183 -17.06 15.67 7.59
C LYS A 183 -16.40 15.74 6.20
N ASP A 184 -16.43 16.89 5.52
CA ASP A 184 -15.93 17.03 4.14
C ASP A 184 -14.83 18.10 3.95
N THR A 185 -14.31 18.72 5.02
CA THR A 185 -13.51 19.95 4.89
C THR A 185 -12.12 19.95 5.51
N CYS A 186 -11.57 18.82 5.98
CA CYS A 186 -10.18 18.83 6.47
C CYS A 186 -9.47 17.48 6.45
N ILE A 187 -9.03 17.02 5.28
CA ILE A 187 -7.70 16.40 5.20
C ILE A 187 -6.85 17.38 4.41
N LEU A 188 -6.31 18.37 5.13
CA LEU A 188 -5.04 18.98 4.75
C LEU A 188 -4.16 17.83 4.29
N ASN A 189 -3.81 17.77 3.00
CA ASN A 189 -3.47 16.49 2.40
C ASN A 189 -2.17 15.95 3.00
N ALA A 190 -2.29 15.08 3.99
CA ALA A 190 -1.16 14.58 4.77
C ALA A 190 -0.18 13.84 3.86
N SER A 191 -0.68 13.22 2.78
CA SER A 191 0.14 12.70 1.68
C SER A 191 0.99 13.78 1.04
N LEU A 192 0.43 14.95 0.72
CA LEU A 192 1.19 16.06 0.12
C LEU A 192 2.20 16.67 1.09
N VAL A 193 1.84 16.82 2.37
CA VAL A 193 2.80 17.28 3.40
C VAL A 193 3.98 16.32 3.47
N SER A 194 3.68 15.03 3.54
CA SER A 194 4.66 13.95 3.63
C SER A 194 5.53 13.81 2.38
N ALA A 195 4.94 13.93 1.18
CA ALA A 195 5.65 13.87 -0.09
C ALA A 195 6.64 15.04 -0.23
N ASN A 196 6.18 16.26 0.03
CA ASN A 196 7.05 17.44 -0.02
C ASN A 196 8.14 17.39 1.06
N TYR A 197 7.84 16.85 2.24
CA TYR A 197 8.85 16.63 3.27
C TYR A 197 9.96 15.71 2.76
N ALA A 198 9.60 14.57 2.15
CA ALA A 198 10.54 13.64 1.55
C ALA A 198 11.37 14.30 0.43
N ILE A 199 10.73 15.08 -0.44
CA ILE A 199 11.40 15.83 -1.52
C ILE A 199 12.42 16.82 -0.94
N LYS A 200 12.04 17.60 0.08
CA LYS A 200 12.91 18.65 0.65
C LYS A 200 14.05 18.11 1.50
N LYS A 201 13.77 17.12 2.36
CA LYS A 201 14.76 16.59 3.31
C LYS A 201 15.66 15.53 2.69
N TYR A 202 15.08 14.65 1.88
CA TYR A 202 15.78 13.47 1.33
C TYR A 202 16.03 13.56 -0.18
N SER A 203 15.75 14.71 -0.80
CA SER A 203 15.96 14.95 -2.24
C SER A 203 15.27 13.92 -3.15
N VAL A 204 14.15 13.36 -2.69
CA VAL A 204 13.33 12.43 -3.47
C VAL A 204 12.83 13.12 -4.73
N GLN A 205 12.96 12.46 -5.88
CA GLN A 205 12.58 13.05 -7.17
C GLN A 205 11.18 12.66 -7.63
N ARG A 206 10.69 11.49 -7.20
CA ARG A 206 9.41 10.94 -7.65
C ARG A 206 8.67 10.29 -6.49
N VAL A 207 7.54 10.88 -6.09
CA VAL A 207 6.66 10.35 -5.04
C VAL A 207 5.32 9.99 -5.67
N LEU A 208 4.90 8.74 -5.50
CA LEU A 208 3.58 8.28 -5.93
C LEU A 208 2.63 8.29 -4.73
N ILE A 209 1.53 9.02 -4.85
CA ILE A 209 0.44 9.04 -3.89
C ILE A 209 -0.74 8.27 -4.50
N ILE A 210 -1.26 7.30 -3.77
CA ILE A 210 -2.51 6.60 -4.12
C ILE A 210 -3.54 6.97 -3.06
N GLU A 211 -4.60 7.65 -3.47
CA GLU A 211 -5.70 8.00 -2.58
C GLU A 211 -6.95 7.18 -2.87
N MET A 212 -7.35 6.38 -1.90
CA MET A 212 -8.56 5.57 -1.96
C MET A 212 -9.73 6.33 -1.32
N ASN A 213 -10.89 6.34 -1.98
CA ASN A 213 -12.13 6.93 -1.47
C ASN A 213 -12.05 8.45 -1.19
N SER A 214 -11.21 9.17 -1.94
CA SER A 214 -11.15 10.63 -1.99
C SER A 214 -11.11 11.11 -3.44
N ASN A 215 -11.82 12.20 -3.73
CA ASN A 215 -11.68 12.89 -5.01
C ASN A 215 -10.66 14.02 -4.84
N VAL A 216 -9.55 13.92 -5.55
CA VAL A 216 -8.59 15.03 -5.64
C VAL A 216 -9.13 16.01 -6.66
N SER A 217 -9.81 17.04 -6.16
CA SER A 217 -10.50 18.06 -6.99
C SER A 217 -9.61 19.22 -7.42
N GLN A 218 -8.42 19.34 -6.82
CA GLN A 218 -7.45 20.40 -7.09
C GLN A 218 -6.24 19.81 -7.81
N SER A 219 -5.89 20.36 -8.97
CA SER A 219 -4.70 19.98 -9.70
C SER A 219 -3.45 20.38 -8.90
N TYR A 220 -2.55 19.41 -8.69
CA TYR A 220 -1.27 19.65 -8.07
C TYR A 220 -0.20 19.67 -9.15
N SER A 221 0.50 20.80 -9.27
CA SER A 221 1.37 21.10 -10.41
C SER A 221 2.83 20.66 -10.24
N ASP A 222 3.17 19.94 -9.17
CA ASP A 222 4.55 19.49 -8.95
C ASP A 222 4.84 18.24 -9.78
N GLU A 223 5.83 18.35 -10.67
CA GLU A 223 6.26 17.25 -11.54
C GLU A 223 6.79 16.04 -10.75
N LYS A 224 7.26 16.26 -9.52
CA LYS A 224 7.83 15.23 -8.65
C LYS A 224 6.80 14.41 -7.88
N ILE A 225 5.52 14.81 -7.91
CA ILE A 225 4.46 14.14 -7.18
C ILE A 225 3.42 13.68 -8.19
N MET A 226 3.20 12.37 -8.26
CA MET A 226 2.09 11.79 -9.00
C MET A 226 1.00 11.38 -8.03
N ILE A 227 -0.25 11.71 -8.33
CA ILE A 227 -1.41 11.37 -7.52
C ILE A 227 -2.37 10.54 -8.35
N ILE A 228 -2.73 9.36 -7.84
CA ILE A 228 -3.78 8.51 -8.40
C ILE A 228 -4.90 8.45 -7.37
N SER A 229 -6.03 9.08 -7.66
CA SER A 229 -7.23 9.00 -6.81
C SER A 229 -8.21 7.98 -7.36
N ILE A 230 -8.88 7.26 -6.46
CA ILE A 230 -9.84 6.19 -6.80
C ILE A 230 -11.14 6.49 -6.06
N HIS A 231 -12.17 6.93 -6.79
CA HIS A 231 -13.43 7.39 -6.20
C HIS A 231 -14.69 7.07 -7.03
N ASN A 232 -15.85 7.08 -6.39
CA ASN A 232 -17.13 6.91 -7.07
C ASN A 232 -17.53 8.21 -7.80
N SER A 233 -17.93 8.13 -9.07
CA SER A 233 -18.09 9.28 -10.00
C SER A 233 -19.26 10.23 -9.70
N LYS A 234 -19.99 10.07 -8.60
CA LYS A 234 -21.04 11.04 -8.20
C LYS A 234 -20.47 12.38 -7.74
N THR A 235 -19.17 12.44 -7.46
CA THR A 235 -18.45 13.70 -7.23
C THR A 235 -17.92 14.22 -8.56
N ASP A 236 -18.32 15.42 -8.96
CA ASP A 236 -18.01 16.06 -10.25
C ASP A 236 -16.59 15.80 -10.77
N ASN A 237 -16.50 15.23 -11.98
CA ASN A 237 -15.26 15.05 -12.75
C ASN A 237 -15.03 16.17 -13.77
N SER A 238 -15.54 17.38 -13.51
CA SER A 238 -15.56 18.47 -14.50
C SER A 238 -14.25 19.23 -14.67
N ASN A 239 -13.20 18.92 -13.89
CA ASN A 239 -11.94 19.64 -13.94
C ASN A 239 -10.89 18.89 -14.76
N LYS A 240 -10.31 19.57 -15.75
CA LYS A 240 -9.04 19.15 -16.38
C LYS A 240 -7.97 19.07 -15.29
N LEU A 241 -7.52 17.86 -14.99
CA LEU A 241 -6.42 17.60 -14.06
C LEU A 241 -5.08 17.78 -14.78
N ASP A 242 -4.07 18.20 -14.01
CA ASP A 242 -2.70 18.25 -14.51
C ASP A 242 -2.20 16.85 -14.86
N LYS A 243 -1.16 16.78 -15.71
CA LYS A 243 -0.54 15.54 -16.20
C LYS A 243 -0.22 14.50 -15.09
N ASN A 244 0.06 14.99 -13.89
CA ASN A 244 0.47 14.21 -12.74
C ASN A 244 -0.66 13.82 -11.78
N CYS A 245 -1.90 14.23 -12.06
CA CYS A 245 -3.07 13.89 -11.27
C CYS A 245 -4.02 13.03 -12.11
N MET A 246 -4.28 11.83 -11.64
CA MET A 246 -5.13 10.86 -12.31
C MET A 246 -6.30 10.46 -11.42
N ASN A 247 -7.50 10.70 -11.92
CA ASN A 247 -8.73 10.37 -11.23
C ASN A 247 -9.36 9.15 -11.89
N ILE A 248 -9.30 8.00 -11.21
CA ILE A 248 -9.95 6.77 -11.64
C ILE A 248 -11.32 6.73 -10.98
N SER A 249 -12.35 7.07 -11.76
CA SER A 249 -13.73 7.05 -11.28
C SER A 249 -14.59 5.99 -11.93
N TRP A 250 -15.60 5.50 -11.20
CA TRP A 250 -16.63 4.60 -11.72
C TRP A 250 -18.03 5.11 -11.41
N SER A 251 -18.95 4.95 -12.37
CA SER A 251 -20.38 5.27 -12.23
C SER A 251 -21.15 4.27 -11.36
N LYS A 252 -20.57 3.08 -11.15
CA LYS A 252 -21.24 1.99 -10.43
C LYS A 252 -21.46 2.27 -8.95
N LYS A 253 -22.47 1.60 -8.44
CA LYS A 253 -22.75 1.50 -7.00
C LYS A 253 -21.57 0.88 -6.23
N LYS A 254 -20.99 -0.21 -6.73
CA LYS A 254 -19.94 -0.97 -6.00
C LYS A 254 -18.83 -1.41 -6.94
N LEU A 255 -17.58 -1.21 -6.51
CA LEU A 255 -16.40 -1.83 -7.12
C LEU A 255 -16.07 -3.12 -6.39
N ASN A 256 -15.96 -4.23 -7.10
CA ASN A 256 -15.63 -5.54 -6.52
C ASN A 256 -14.14 -5.91 -6.68
N ASP A 257 -13.72 -6.99 -6.04
CA ASP A 257 -12.34 -7.50 -6.05
C ASP A 257 -11.77 -7.74 -7.46
N ALA A 258 -12.56 -8.30 -8.38
CA ALA A 258 -12.13 -8.59 -9.76
C ALA A 258 -11.84 -7.28 -10.52
N GLU A 259 -12.76 -6.33 -10.38
CA GLU A 259 -12.71 -5.03 -11.06
C GLU A 259 -11.54 -4.20 -10.53
N PHE A 260 -11.35 -4.15 -9.21
CA PHE A 260 -10.21 -3.45 -8.60
C PHE A 260 -8.88 -4.09 -9.01
N THR A 261 -8.79 -5.43 -9.01
CA THR A 261 -7.61 -6.16 -9.48
C THR A 261 -7.26 -5.80 -10.92
N ALA A 262 -8.27 -5.62 -11.76
CA ALA A 262 -8.07 -5.24 -13.14
C ALA A 262 -7.62 -3.79 -13.31
N ILE A 263 -8.23 -2.85 -12.58
CA ILE A 263 -7.78 -1.46 -12.55
C ILE A 263 -6.31 -1.41 -12.10
N MET A 264 -5.94 -2.20 -11.09
CA MET A 264 -4.54 -2.31 -10.66
C MET A 264 -3.62 -2.77 -11.80
N HIS A 265 -3.96 -3.86 -12.50
CA HIS A 265 -3.07 -4.44 -13.50
C HIS A 265 -3.04 -3.72 -14.86
N TYR A 266 -4.16 -3.16 -15.31
CA TYR A 266 -4.27 -2.54 -16.64
C TYR A 266 -4.05 -1.03 -16.62
N LEU A 267 -4.05 -0.40 -15.44
CA LEU A 267 -4.00 1.06 -15.33
C LEU A 267 -2.96 1.53 -14.30
N ILE A 268 -3.12 1.16 -13.03
CA ILE A 268 -2.30 1.73 -11.95
C ILE A 268 -0.87 1.22 -12.01
N LEU A 269 -0.66 -0.10 -12.12
CA LEU A 269 0.69 -0.67 -12.15
C LEU A 269 1.47 -0.26 -13.40
N PRO A 270 0.95 -0.35 -14.64
CA PRO A 270 1.68 0.09 -15.82
C PRO A 270 2.22 1.52 -15.67
N ILE A 271 1.36 2.44 -15.21
CA ILE A 271 1.75 3.83 -14.97
C ILE A 271 2.76 3.94 -13.82
N ALA A 272 2.54 3.24 -12.70
CA ALA A 272 3.45 3.30 -11.55
C ALA A 272 4.85 2.75 -11.87
N TYR A 273 4.94 1.71 -12.73
CA TYR A 273 6.21 1.19 -13.25
C TYR A 273 6.87 2.19 -14.21
N GLU A 274 6.12 2.84 -15.10
CA GLU A 274 6.64 3.88 -16.00
C GLU A 274 7.12 5.12 -15.21
N TYR A 275 6.37 5.53 -14.18
CA TYR A 275 6.71 6.64 -13.30
C TYR A 275 7.93 6.34 -12.41
N ASN A 276 8.15 5.07 -12.06
CA ASN A 276 9.29 4.60 -11.27
C ASN A 276 9.51 5.42 -9.97
N PRO A 277 8.54 5.42 -9.03
CA PRO A 277 8.62 6.21 -7.81
C PRO A 277 9.78 5.77 -6.89
N GLU A 278 10.27 6.71 -6.09
CA GLU A 278 11.28 6.48 -5.05
C GLU A 278 10.66 6.36 -3.65
N LEU A 279 9.42 6.83 -3.50
CA LEU A 279 8.57 6.68 -2.32
C LEU A 279 7.11 6.52 -2.77
N ILE A 280 6.38 5.63 -2.10
CA ILE A 280 4.94 5.45 -2.33
C ILE A 280 4.19 5.75 -1.03
N ILE A 281 3.14 6.56 -1.12
CA ILE A 281 2.23 6.88 -0.01
C ILE A 281 0.83 6.41 -0.41
N VAL A 282 0.28 5.48 0.36
CA VAL A 282 -1.09 4.96 0.17
C VAL A 282 -1.95 5.49 1.30
N SER A 283 -3.01 6.20 0.94
CA SER A 283 -3.99 6.71 1.88
C SER A 283 -5.32 6.00 1.66
N THR A 284 -5.91 5.49 2.72
CA THR A 284 -7.14 4.70 2.61
C THR A 284 -8.06 4.84 3.81
N LYS A 285 -9.33 4.52 3.60
CA LYS A 285 -10.35 4.39 4.65
C LYS A 285 -10.68 2.92 4.75
N PHE A 286 -10.29 2.27 5.85
CA PHE A 286 -10.61 0.86 6.11
C PHE A 286 -12.04 0.71 6.63
N GLU A 287 -13.00 1.25 5.87
CA GLU A 287 -14.42 1.29 6.23
C GLU A 287 -15.21 0.49 5.19
N LEU A 288 -16.25 -0.20 5.68
CA LEU A 288 -17.21 -0.89 4.84
C LEU A 288 -18.51 -0.08 4.86
N HIS A 289 -18.84 0.53 3.74
CA HIS A 289 -20.06 1.32 3.59
C HIS A 289 -21.29 0.39 3.52
N THR A 290 -21.72 -0.18 4.64
CA THR A 290 -22.85 -1.13 4.69
C THR A 290 -24.18 -0.46 4.37
N ASN A 291 -24.33 0.81 4.76
CA ASN A 291 -25.59 1.56 4.62
C ASN A 291 -25.59 2.51 3.42
N GLU A 292 -24.44 2.71 2.78
CA GLU A 292 -24.35 3.55 1.58
C GLU A 292 -24.27 2.67 0.34
N ILE A 293 -25.10 3.00 -0.65
CA ILE A 293 -25.24 2.22 -1.88
C ILE A 293 -24.07 2.51 -2.86
N TYR A 294 -23.00 3.19 -2.40
CA TYR A 294 -21.97 3.79 -3.24
C TYR A 294 -20.57 3.67 -2.60
N GLY A 295 -19.56 3.13 -3.32
CA GLY A 295 -18.15 3.17 -2.88
C GLY A 295 -17.27 1.99 -3.33
N VAL A 296 -16.02 1.95 -2.87
CA VAL A 296 -15.12 0.79 -3.02
C VAL A 296 -15.46 -0.25 -1.95
N GLN A 297 -16.03 -1.38 -2.35
CA GLN A 297 -16.37 -2.49 -1.44
C GLN A 297 -15.49 -3.70 -1.76
N ILE A 298 -14.18 -3.51 -1.59
CA ILE A 298 -13.17 -4.55 -1.78
C ILE A 298 -13.02 -5.37 -0.49
N THR A 299 -12.62 -6.63 -0.62
CA THR A 299 -12.33 -7.47 0.55
C THR A 299 -11.01 -7.09 1.22
N PRO A 300 -10.80 -7.44 2.50
CA PRO A 300 -9.52 -7.26 3.18
C PRO A 300 -8.33 -7.87 2.42
N ASN A 301 -8.54 -9.01 1.74
CA ASN A 301 -7.51 -9.67 0.95
C ASN A 301 -6.98 -8.75 -0.15
N ILE A 302 -7.85 -8.00 -0.85
CA ILE A 302 -7.45 -7.07 -1.90
C ILE A 302 -6.54 -5.98 -1.35
N TYR A 303 -6.73 -5.50 -0.12
CA TYR A 303 -5.79 -4.56 0.50
C TYR A 303 -4.40 -5.19 0.66
N GLY A 304 -4.32 -6.45 1.12
CA GLY A 304 -3.04 -7.18 1.14
C GLY A 304 -2.39 -7.25 -0.24
N TYR A 305 -3.15 -7.59 -1.29
CA TYR A 305 -2.64 -7.66 -2.66
C TYR A 305 -2.24 -6.29 -3.22
N LEU A 306 -3.00 -5.23 -2.95
CA LEU A 306 -2.65 -3.85 -3.29
C LEU A 306 -1.26 -3.51 -2.78
N ILE A 307 -1.03 -3.73 -1.48
CA ILE A 307 0.25 -3.47 -0.83
C ILE A 307 1.35 -4.38 -1.40
N LYS A 308 1.04 -5.64 -1.68
CA LYS A 308 1.99 -6.57 -2.30
C LYS A 308 2.45 -6.10 -3.67
N TRP A 309 1.52 -5.69 -4.54
CA TRP A 309 1.85 -5.18 -5.86
C TRP A 309 2.71 -3.93 -5.78
N LEU A 310 2.34 -2.98 -4.91
CA LEU A 310 3.09 -1.73 -4.72
C LEU A 310 4.46 -1.93 -4.06
N SER A 311 4.62 -2.95 -3.19
CA SER A 311 5.89 -3.24 -2.49
C SER A 311 7.06 -3.61 -3.41
N THR A 312 6.78 -3.89 -4.68
CA THR A 312 7.78 -4.18 -5.73
C THR A 312 8.42 -2.93 -6.32
N LEU A 313 7.75 -1.78 -6.19
CA LEU A 313 8.21 -0.47 -6.65
C LEU A 313 8.96 0.26 -5.52
N ALA A 314 9.69 1.33 -5.83
CA ALA A 314 10.40 2.16 -4.85
C ALA A 314 11.35 1.39 -3.90
N ASN A 315 11.85 0.22 -4.31
CA ASN A 315 12.57 -0.73 -3.44
C ASN A 315 11.78 -1.16 -2.20
N GLY A 316 10.45 -1.05 -2.26
CA GLY A 316 9.51 -1.29 -1.17
C GLY A 316 9.39 -0.17 -0.14
N ARG A 317 9.90 1.04 -0.44
CA ARG A 317 9.68 2.25 0.35
C ARG A 317 8.23 2.68 0.22
N LEU A 318 7.41 2.19 1.15
CA LEU A 318 5.95 2.31 1.13
C LEU A 318 5.43 2.75 2.49
N VAL A 319 4.60 3.78 2.50
CA VAL A 319 3.88 4.26 3.68
C VAL A 319 2.39 4.07 3.45
N ILE A 320 1.70 3.44 4.40
CA ILE A 320 0.24 3.30 4.38
C ILE A 320 -0.31 4.11 5.55
N TYR A 321 -1.37 4.89 5.32
CA TYR A 321 -2.05 5.55 6.41
C TYR A 321 -3.57 5.56 6.26
N GLU A 322 -4.23 5.61 7.41
CA GLU A 322 -5.67 5.62 7.50
C GLU A 322 -6.23 7.06 7.58
N GLN A 323 -7.17 7.39 6.70
CA GLN A 323 -7.67 8.75 6.49
C GLN A 323 -8.77 9.19 7.47
N ASN A 324 -9.41 8.31 8.23
CA ASN A 324 -10.43 8.61 9.26
C ASN A 324 -10.77 7.35 10.07
N VAL A 325 -11.31 7.51 11.28
CA VAL A 325 -11.79 6.37 12.09
C VAL A 325 -13.18 6.64 12.63
N ASN A 326 -14.20 6.08 11.97
CA ASN A 326 -15.55 6.10 12.50
C ASN A 326 -15.92 4.84 13.30
N ASN A 327 -15.15 3.74 13.22
CA ASN A 327 -15.41 2.55 14.06
C ASN A 327 -14.25 1.55 14.16
N ASP A 328 -14.08 0.89 15.31
CA ASP A 328 -13.15 -0.23 15.49
C ASP A 328 -13.76 -1.55 14.95
N SER A 329 -14.00 -1.59 13.64
CA SER A 329 -14.68 -2.71 12.99
C SER A 329 -13.75 -3.92 12.79
N ASN A 330 -14.30 -5.14 12.79
CA ASN A 330 -13.56 -6.35 12.43
C ASN A 330 -12.97 -6.25 11.01
N TYR A 331 -13.70 -5.62 10.08
CA TYR A 331 -13.22 -5.38 8.72
C TYR A 331 -11.93 -4.54 8.70
N ARG A 332 -11.85 -3.47 9.51
CA ARG A 332 -10.64 -2.65 9.65
C ARG A 332 -9.46 -3.50 10.14
N LYS A 333 -9.68 -4.32 11.18
CA LYS A 333 -8.67 -5.24 11.73
C LYS A 333 -8.16 -6.23 10.66
N GLU A 334 -9.07 -6.83 9.89
CA GLU A 334 -8.72 -7.75 8.80
C GLU A 334 -7.92 -7.05 7.69
N CYS A 335 -8.31 -5.84 7.27
CA CYS A 335 -7.59 -5.09 6.24
C CYS A 335 -6.16 -4.76 6.69
N LEU A 336 -6.01 -4.26 7.92
CA LEU A 336 -4.71 -3.96 8.52
C LEU A 336 -3.85 -5.21 8.64
N MET A 337 -4.44 -6.36 8.98
CA MET A 337 -3.75 -7.63 9.01
C MET A 337 -3.22 -8.05 7.64
N GLU A 338 -4.03 -7.99 6.59
CA GLU A 338 -3.59 -8.36 5.23
C GLU A 338 -2.53 -7.40 4.68
N CYS A 339 -2.68 -6.08 4.90
CA CYS A 339 -1.64 -5.09 4.61
C CYS A 339 -0.34 -5.42 5.34
N SER A 340 -0.42 -5.75 6.63
CA SER A 340 0.75 -6.07 7.43
C SER A 340 1.42 -7.36 6.95
N ARG A 341 0.65 -8.42 6.62
CA ARG A 341 1.18 -9.64 6.00
C ARG A 341 1.98 -9.32 4.74
N ALA A 342 1.46 -8.45 3.88
CA ALA A 342 2.15 -8.03 2.66
C ALA A 342 3.48 -7.31 2.97
N LEU A 343 3.50 -6.35 3.90
CA LEU A 343 4.71 -5.60 4.28
C LEU A 343 5.78 -6.48 4.92
N PHE A 344 5.39 -7.44 5.77
CA PHE A 344 6.32 -8.42 6.34
C PHE A 344 6.79 -9.47 5.33
N SER A 345 6.29 -9.43 4.09
CA SER A 345 6.48 -10.46 3.07
C SER A 345 6.05 -11.86 3.53
N LYS A 346 5.01 -11.91 4.38
CA LYS A 346 4.32 -13.16 4.72
C LYS A 346 3.32 -13.51 3.62
N PRO A 347 2.93 -14.79 3.51
CA PRO A 347 1.86 -15.20 2.62
C PRO A 347 0.55 -14.45 2.93
N ILE A 348 -0.05 -13.89 1.88
CA ILE A 348 -1.35 -13.20 1.93
C ILE A 348 -2.43 -14.26 1.72
N SER A 349 -3.60 -14.04 2.32
CA SER A 349 -4.75 -14.93 2.14
C SER A 349 -5.11 -15.07 0.66
N LYS A 350 -5.49 -16.28 0.25
CA LYS A 350 -5.81 -16.60 -1.16
C LYS A 350 -6.85 -15.62 -1.72
N LEU A 351 -6.56 -15.05 -2.90
CA LEU A 351 -7.55 -14.27 -3.63
C LEU A 351 -8.62 -15.20 -4.22
N CYS A 352 -9.84 -15.12 -3.71
CA CYS A 352 -10.99 -15.83 -4.24
C CYS A 352 -11.86 -14.87 -5.03
N VAL A 353 -11.48 -14.61 -6.29
CA VAL A 353 -12.28 -13.79 -7.19
C VAL A 353 -13.50 -14.58 -7.64
N LYS A 354 -14.62 -14.40 -6.95
CA LYS A 354 -15.89 -15.09 -7.26
C LYS A 354 -16.71 -14.36 -8.33
N ASN A 355 -16.53 -13.05 -8.45
CA ASN A 355 -17.36 -12.21 -9.31
C ASN A 355 -16.71 -12.07 -10.69
N LEU A 356 -17.53 -12.18 -11.74
CA LEU A 356 -17.11 -12.00 -13.12
C LEU A 356 -16.87 -10.54 -13.45
N PHE A 357 -15.97 -10.32 -14.40
CA PHE A 357 -15.75 -9.04 -15.02
C PHE A 357 -17.03 -8.58 -15.74
N THR A 358 -17.46 -7.35 -15.49
CA THR A 358 -18.65 -6.79 -16.13
C THR A 358 -18.24 -5.88 -17.29
N PHE A 359 -19.09 -5.76 -18.31
CA PHE A 359 -18.84 -4.91 -19.47
C PHE A 359 -18.62 -3.43 -19.11
N GLU A 360 -19.33 -2.94 -18.10
CA GLU A 360 -19.17 -1.54 -17.65
C GLU A 360 -17.77 -1.27 -17.06
N THR A 361 -17.13 -2.25 -16.40
CA THR A 361 -15.73 -2.08 -15.92
C THR A 361 -14.75 -2.02 -17.08
N LYS A 362 -14.98 -2.80 -18.14
CA LYS A 362 -14.17 -2.70 -19.35
C LYS A 362 -14.24 -1.29 -19.94
N ASN A 363 -15.43 -0.71 -20.02
CA ASN A 363 -15.60 0.66 -20.52
C ASN A 363 -14.88 1.68 -19.64
N ILE A 364 -15.03 1.58 -18.31
CA ILE A 364 -14.33 2.46 -17.36
C ILE A 364 -12.81 2.39 -17.57
N ILE A 365 -12.25 1.19 -17.67
CA ILE A 365 -10.81 1.02 -17.91
C ILE A 365 -10.41 1.62 -19.26
N GLN A 366 -11.17 1.33 -20.33
CA GLN A 366 -10.89 1.84 -21.67
C GLN A 366 -10.97 3.37 -21.76
N ASP A 367 -11.95 3.99 -21.09
CA ASP A 367 -12.11 5.44 -21.09
C ASP A 367 -10.98 6.12 -20.32
N ASN A 368 -10.58 5.55 -19.17
CA ASN A 368 -9.41 6.03 -18.43
C ASN A 368 -8.11 5.85 -19.25
N ILE A 369 -7.94 4.74 -19.95
CA ILE A 369 -6.80 4.50 -20.84
C ILE A 369 -6.77 5.55 -21.95
N LYS A 370 -7.90 5.79 -22.64
CA LYS A 370 -7.98 6.81 -23.71
C LYS A 370 -7.65 8.21 -23.21
N ASN A 371 -8.06 8.55 -21.99
CA ASN A 371 -7.75 9.86 -21.41
C ASN A 371 -6.26 10.01 -21.07
N GLN A 372 -5.55 8.90 -20.85
CA GLN A 372 -4.18 8.87 -20.33
C GLN A 372 -3.13 8.38 -21.34
N MET A 373 -3.53 7.78 -22.46
CA MET A 373 -2.63 7.21 -23.47
C MET A 373 -1.68 8.25 -24.08
N ASN A 374 -2.08 9.52 -24.17
CA ASN A 374 -1.21 10.59 -24.68
C ASN A 374 -0.10 10.95 -23.67
N THR A 375 -0.31 10.63 -22.39
CA THR A 375 0.58 10.96 -21.28
C THR A 375 1.55 9.82 -20.99
N TRP A 376 1.06 8.57 -21.01
CA TRP A 376 1.76 7.38 -20.54
C TRP A 376 1.93 6.37 -21.67
N LYS A 377 3.18 6.05 -22.01
CA LYS A 377 3.51 5.12 -23.10
C LYS A 377 3.07 3.70 -22.79
N SER A 378 3.08 3.33 -21.51
CA SER A 378 2.62 2.03 -21.01
C SER A 378 1.14 1.75 -21.32
N LEU A 379 0.37 2.77 -21.72
CA LEU A 379 -1.05 2.66 -22.08
C LEU A 379 -1.31 2.76 -23.60
N GLN A 380 -0.26 2.90 -24.42
CA GLN A 380 -0.36 3.04 -25.89
C GLN A 380 -0.25 1.66 -26.57
N PHE A 381 -1.28 0.82 -26.43
CA PHE A 381 -1.34 -0.51 -27.03
C PHE A 381 -2.52 -0.71 -27.98
#